data_AF-A0A7W5BD47-F1
#
_entry.id   AF-A0A7W5BD47-F1
#
_cell.length_a   1.000
_cell.length_b   1.000
_cell.length_c   1.000
_cell.angle_alpha   90.00
_cell.angle_beta   90.00
_cell.angle_gamma   90.00
#
_symmetry.space_group_name_H-M   'P 1'
#
loop_
_entity.id
_entity.type
_entity.pdbx_description
1 polymer ?
#
loop_
_entity_poly.entity_id
_entity_poly.type
_entity_poly.pdbx_seq_one_letter_code
_entity_poly.pdbx_strand_id
1 'polypeptide(L)'
;MSENKSSELSTYSKDTPVGRPDIDGRAAVFVPTADFDLANTSTIRKGAGIVGFGNPDGSLTVYFEANRFDESALHKWEHKARKAYDRMVMGAPTVSKAKMDARLLEQVGYIDGVGITLRQPERLQEWLSISNALDTAPEGAIVVWRSK
;
A
#
# COMPACT_ATOMS: atom_id res chain seq x y z
N MET A 1 33.75 -8.29 25.03
CA MET A 1 33.39 -8.54 23.61
C MET A 1 31.99 -8.01 23.43
N SER A 2 31.83 -6.78 22.97
CA SER A 2 30.51 -6.21 22.67
C SER A 2 30.17 -6.60 21.24
N GLU A 3 29.20 -7.49 21.07
CA GLU A 3 28.64 -7.81 19.76
C GLU A 3 27.92 -6.56 19.24
N ASN A 4 28.53 -5.89 18.26
CA ASN A 4 27.82 -4.96 17.40
C ASN A 4 26.84 -5.78 16.56
N LYS A 5 25.60 -5.91 17.05
CA LYS A 5 24.47 -6.36 16.25
C LYS A 5 24.17 -5.24 15.27
N SER A 6 24.83 -5.28 14.11
CA SER A 6 24.50 -4.46 12.95
C SER A 6 23.03 -4.71 12.64
N SER A 7 22.14 -3.82 13.07
CA SER A 7 20.76 -3.83 12.64
C SER A 7 20.82 -3.58 11.14
N GLU A 8 20.67 -4.63 10.32
CA GLU A 8 20.39 -4.45 8.92
C GLU A 8 19.15 -3.55 8.84
N LEU A 9 19.38 -2.28 8.50
CA LEU A 9 18.34 -1.34 8.16
C LEU A 9 17.74 -1.88 6.86
N SER A 10 16.74 -2.75 7.00
CA SER A 10 15.97 -3.17 5.85
C SER A 10 15.35 -1.92 5.26
N THR A 11 15.82 -1.63 4.06
CA THR A 11 15.35 -0.55 3.23
C THR A 11 14.36 -1.13 2.25
N TYR A 12 13.38 -0.32 1.86
CA TYR A 12 12.43 -0.68 0.82
C TYR A 12 13.18 -0.94 -0.51
N SER A 13 12.53 -1.65 -1.42
CA SER A 13 13.12 -1.99 -2.73
C SER A 13 13.65 -0.75 -3.45
N LYS A 14 14.75 -0.89 -4.21
CA LYS A 14 15.28 0.19 -5.08
C LYS A 14 14.25 0.71 -6.09
N ASP A 15 13.25 -0.11 -6.35
CA ASP A 15 12.13 0.14 -7.26
C ASP A 15 10.99 0.96 -6.62
N THR A 16 11.01 1.18 -5.30
CA THR A 16 10.04 2.00 -4.59
C THR A 16 10.31 3.49 -4.84
N PRO A 17 9.33 4.28 -5.33
CA PRO A 17 9.49 5.72 -5.50
C PRO A 17 9.83 6.41 -4.19
N VAL A 18 10.75 7.38 -4.22
CA VAL A 18 11.20 8.13 -3.03
C VAL A 18 10.59 9.52 -3.03
N GLY A 19 10.03 9.91 -1.89
CA GLY A 19 9.30 11.17 -1.73
C GLY A 19 7.84 11.08 -2.16
N ARG A 20 7.02 12.01 -1.65
CA ARG A 20 5.60 12.06 -1.99
C ARG A 20 5.44 12.41 -3.47
N PRO A 21 4.73 11.60 -4.27
CA PRO A 21 4.44 11.97 -5.65
C PRO A 21 3.50 13.17 -5.72
N ASP A 22 3.68 13.98 -6.76
CA ASP A 22 2.70 14.98 -7.18
C ASP A 22 1.50 14.32 -7.87
N ILE A 23 0.53 15.12 -8.32
CA ILE A 23 -0.63 14.65 -9.07
C ILE A 23 -0.16 13.86 -10.30
N ASP A 24 -0.76 12.69 -10.51
CA ASP A 24 -0.42 11.68 -11.53
C ASP A 24 0.97 11.04 -11.38
N GLY A 25 1.74 11.43 -10.37
CA GLY A 25 3.03 10.85 -10.04
C GLY A 25 2.91 9.42 -9.52
N ARG A 26 3.97 8.63 -9.72
CA ARG A 26 3.99 7.21 -9.36
C ARG A 26 4.21 6.98 -7.87
N ALA A 27 3.45 6.05 -7.31
CA ALA A 27 3.68 5.46 -5.99
C ALA A 27 3.74 3.93 -6.04
N ALA A 28 4.27 3.35 -4.98
CA ALA A 28 4.28 1.91 -4.77
C ALA A 28 2.94 1.44 -4.17
N VAL A 29 2.53 0.24 -4.57
CA VAL A 29 1.43 -0.51 -3.97
C VAL A 29 2.03 -1.57 -3.06
N PHE A 30 1.51 -1.69 -1.84
CA PHE A 30 2.05 -2.58 -0.82
C PHE A 30 1.02 -3.59 -0.30
N VAL A 31 1.53 -4.70 0.23
CA VAL A 31 0.79 -5.62 1.11
C VAL A 31 1.59 -5.85 2.39
N PRO A 32 0.94 -6.21 3.51
CA PRO A 32 1.65 -6.60 4.73
C PRO A 32 2.49 -7.87 4.53
N THR A 33 3.69 -7.89 5.12
CA THR A 33 4.50 -9.12 5.21
C THR A 33 4.07 -9.97 6.39
N ALA A 34 4.63 -11.18 6.52
CA ALA A 34 4.42 -12.04 7.69
C ALA A 34 4.89 -11.41 9.02
N ASP A 35 5.84 -10.47 8.97
CA ASP A 35 6.33 -9.75 10.16
C ASP A 35 5.35 -8.68 10.65
N PHE A 36 4.35 -8.33 9.83
CA PHE A 36 3.30 -7.40 10.23
C PHE A 36 2.33 -8.10 11.17
N ASP A 37 2.26 -7.64 12.42
CA ASP A 37 1.33 -8.19 13.42
C ASP A 37 -0.12 -7.80 13.12
N LEU A 38 -0.73 -8.51 12.16
CA LEU A 38 -2.12 -8.35 11.74
C LEU A 38 -3.13 -8.67 12.85
N ALA A 39 -2.73 -9.44 13.87
CA ALA A 39 -3.63 -9.87 14.94
C ALA A 39 -3.82 -8.77 16.00
N ASN A 40 -2.76 -8.02 16.30
CA ASN A 40 -2.78 -7.03 17.38
C ASN A 40 -2.72 -5.57 16.89
N THR A 41 -2.48 -5.33 15.60
CA THR A 41 -2.46 -3.96 15.08
C THR A 41 -3.85 -3.39 14.84
N SER A 42 -4.08 -2.17 15.34
CA SER A 42 -5.28 -1.39 14.99
C SER A 42 -5.06 -0.46 13.81
N THR A 43 -3.85 -0.41 13.25
CA THR A 43 -3.42 0.64 12.32
C THR A 43 -3.97 0.41 10.92
N ILE A 44 -3.59 -0.71 10.28
CA ILE A 44 -4.04 -1.08 8.93
C ILE A 44 -5.02 -2.24 9.06
N ARG A 45 -6.26 -2.01 8.62
CA ARG A 45 -7.31 -3.04 8.65
C ARG A 45 -7.13 -4.04 7.51
N LYS A 46 -7.59 -5.27 7.75
CA LYS A 46 -7.64 -6.35 6.75
C LYS A 46 -8.36 -5.89 5.47
N GLY A 47 -7.81 -6.26 4.32
CA GLY A 47 -8.36 -5.95 3.00
C GLY A 47 -8.23 -4.48 2.58
N ALA A 48 -7.40 -3.70 3.27
CA ALA A 48 -7.11 -2.32 2.88
C ALA A 48 -6.29 -2.26 1.57
N GLY A 49 -6.53 -1.20 0.78
CA GLY A 49 -5.60 -0.76 -0.25
C GLY A 49 -4.51 0.07 0.40
N ILE A 50 -3.24 -0.29 0.18
CA ILE A 50 -2.07 0.36 0.78
C ILE A 50 -1.17 0.87 -0.33
N VAL A 51 -0.88 2.17 -0.31
CA VAL A 51 -0.01 2.83 -1.29
C VAL A 51 0.97 3.74 -0.57
N GLY A 52 2.11 4.03 -1.17
CA GLY A 52 3.07 4.90 -0.51
C GLY A 52 4.37 5.10 -1.27
N PHE A 53 5.34 5.64 -0.53
CA PHE A 53 6.66 5.98 -1.04
C PHE A 53 7.71 5.80 0.05
N GLY A 54 8.96 5.66 -0.38
CA GLY A 54 10.13 5.60 0.47
C GLY A 54 10.57 6.97 0.98
N ASN A 55 11.07 6.99 2.21
CA ASN A 55 11.67 8.17 2.84
C ASN A 55 13.21 8.08 2.81
N PRO A 56 13.95 9.21 2.76
CA PRO A 56 15.41 9.20 2.77
C PRO A 56 16.08 8.48 3.95
N ASP A 57 15.34 8.28 5.05
CA ASP A 57 15.80 7.54 6.23
C ASP A 57 15.58 6.02 6.14
N GLY A 58 15.12 5.52 4.99
CA GLY A 58 14.88 4.10 4.73
C GLY A 58 13.51 3.57 5.15
N SER A 59 12.69 4.40 5.82
CA SER A 59 11.31 4.04 6.19
C SER A 59 10.32 4.25 5.05
N LEU A 60 9.12 3.71 5.19
CA LEU A 60 8.00 3.95 4.29
C LEU A 60 7.03 4.98 4.87
N THR A 61 6.51 5.86 4.02
CA THR A 61 5.28 6.62 4.30
C THR A 61 4.15 6.00 3.49
N VAL A 62 3.15 5.46 4.18
CA VAL A 62 2.01 4.79 3.55
C VAL A 62 0.70 5.47 3.86
N TYR A 63 -0.19 5.39 2.88
CA TYR A 63 -1.59 5.80 2.92
C TYR A 63 -2.44 4.58 2.66
N PHE A 64 -3.56 4.48 3.38
CA PHE A 64 -4.39 3.29 3.28
C PHE A 64 -5.88 3.59 3.47
N GLU A 65 -6.71 2.77 2.82
CA GLU A 65 -8.17 2.83 2.89
C GLU A 65 -8.72 1.41 3.04
N ALA A 66 -9.61 1.22 4.00
CA ALA A 66 -10.22 -0.07 4.34
C ALA A 66 -11.75 -0.09 4.17
N ASN A 67 -12.31 1.01 3.67
CA ASN A 67 -13.74 1.29 3.62
C ASN A 67 -14.42 1.23 5.00
N ARG A 68 -13.84 1.90 6.01
CA ARG A 68 -14.34 1.86 7.40
C ARG A 68 -15.80 2.32 7.53
N PHE A 69 -16.24 3.20 6.65
CA PHE A 69 -17.58 3.81 6.67
C PHE A 69 -18.57 3.15 5.70
N ASP A 70 -18.20 2.02 5.09
CA ASP A 70 -19.03 1.26 4.16
C ASP A 70 -19.57 2.11 2.99
N GLU A 71 -18.68 2.91 2.39
CA GLU A 71 -18.97 3.69 1.19
C GLU A 71 -19.15 2.73 0.00
N SER A 72 -20.30 2.79 -0.67
CA SER A 72 -20.66 1.88 -1.77
C SER A 72 -19.68 1.90 -2.95
N ALA A 73 -18.99 3.01 -3.16
CA ALA A 73 -17.98 3.14 -4.20
C ALA A 73 -16.69 2.33 -3.92
N LEU A 74 -16.47 1.86 -2.68
CA LEU A 74 -15.20 1.29 -2.21
C LEU A 74 -15.24 -0.21 -1.93
N HIS A 75 -16.22 -0.94 -2.49
CA HIS A 75 -16.28 -2.40 -2.32
C HIS A 75 -15.19 -3.15 -3.09
N LYS A 76 -14.67 -2.60 -4.19
CA LYS A 76 -13.54 -3.17 -4.93
C LYS A 76 -12.21 -2.68 -4.35
N TRP A 77 -11.21 -3.56 -4.24
CA TRP A 77 -9.93 -3.24 -3.61
C TRP A 77 -9.19 -2.11 -4.35
N GLU A 78 -9.24 -2.11 -5.68
CA GLU A 78 -8.61 -1.09 -6.52
C GLU A 78 -9.18 0.31 -6.25
N HIS A 79 -10.45 0.42 -5.86
CA HIS A 79 -11.06 1.71 -5.50
C HIS A 79 -10.57 2.21 -4.14
N LYS A 80 -10.32 1.32 -3.18
CA LYS A 80 -9.68 1.67 -1.91
C LYS A 80 -8.26 2.17 -2.14
N ALA A 81 -7.47 1.43 -2.92
CA ALA A 81 -6.12 1.82 -3.29
C ALA A 81 -6.09 3.17 -4.02
N ARG A 82 -7.03 3.39 -4.95
CA ARG A 82 -7.22 4.65 -5.67
C ARG A 82 -7.52 5.80 -4.72
N LYS A 83 -8.48 5.65 -3.79
CA LYS A 83 -8.80 6.69 -2.81
C LYS A 83 -7.60 7.03 -1.92
N ALA A 84 -6.86 6.03 -1.45
CA ALA A 84 -5.64 6.25 -0.69
C ALA A 84 -4.58 7.03 -1.51
N TYR A 85 -4.42 6.69 -2.78
CA TYR A 85 -3.52 7.37 -3.72
C TYR A 85 -3.91 8.83 -3.96
N ASP A 86 -5.17 9.08 -4.31
CA ASP A 86 -5.70 10.42 -4.57
C ASP A 86 -5.45 11.33 -3.36
N ARG A 87 -5.72 10.83 -2.15
CA ARG A 87 -5.51 11.58 -0.92
C ARG A 87 -4.03 11.83 -0.63
N MET A 88 -3.15 10.90 -0.96
CA MET A 88 -1.71 11.07 -0.84
C MET A 88 -1.18 12.16 -1.77
N VAL A 89 -1.50 12.11 -3.07
CA VAL A 89 -1.00 13.11 -4.05
C VAL A 89 -1.57 14.50 -3.78
N MET A 90 -2.81 14.59 -3.30
CA MET A 90 -3.40 15.86 -2.85
C MET A 90 -2.86 16.35 -1.50
N GLY A 91 -2.09 15.54 -0.77
CA GLY A 91 -1.64 15.89 0.58
C GLY A 91 -2.77 16.08 1.59
N ALA A 92 -3.88 15.36 1.43
CA ALA A 92 -5.07 15.54 2.24
C ALA A 92 -4.82 15.14 3.71
N PRO A 93 -5.30 15.93 4.70
CA PRO A 93 -5.06 15.64 6.12
C PRO A 93 -5.93 14.51 6.68
N THR A 94 -7.00 14.11 5.98
CA THR A 94 -8.07 13.25 6.50
C THR A 94 -7.95 11.78 6.15
N VAL A 95 -6.96 11.39 5.36
CA VAL A 95 -6.73 9.98 5.00
C VAL A 95 -5.87 9.30 6.05
N SER A 96 -6.10 8.01 6.27
CA SER A 96 -5.25 7.23 7.17
C SER A 96 -3.84 7.12 6.58
N LYS A 97 -2.85 7.51 7.39
CA LYS A 97 -1.44 7.59 7.01
C LYS A 97 -0.59 7.06 8.15
N ALA A 98 0.49 6.35 7.82
CA ALA A 98 1.47 5.89 8.79
C ALA A 98 2.90 6.01 8.24
N LYS A 99 3.86 6.17 9.14
CA LYS A 99 5.28 5.94 8.86
C LYS A 99 5.63 4.55 9.39
N MET A 100 6.25 3.70 8.57
CA MET A 100 6.46 2.29 8.88
C MET A 100 7.87 1.84 8.55
N ASP A 101 8.35 0.81 9.26
CA ASP A 101 9.55 0.06 8.89
C ASP A 101 9.30 -0.66 7.56
N ALA A 102 10.27 -0.61 6.64
CA ALA A 102 10.13 -1.19 5.31
C ALA A 102 9.95 -2.72 5.34
N ARG A 103 10.41 -3.42 6.40
CA ARG A 103 10.23 -4.89 6.56
C ARG A 103 8.79 -5.33 6.66
N LEU A 104 7.95 -4.44 7.16
CA LEU A 104 6.56 -4.76 7.49
C LEU A 104 5.67 -4.80 6.24
N LEU A 105 6.15 -4.28 5.11
CA LEU A 105 5.37 -4.16 3.88
C LEU A 105 6.19 -4.61 2.67
N GLU A 106 5.59 -5.40 1.81
CA GLU A 106 6.17 -5.81 0.53
C GLU A 106 5.54 -5.02 -0.61
N GLN A 107 6.37 -4.50 -1.51
CA GLN A 107 5.90 -3.85 -2.73
C GLN A 107 5.43 -4.90 -3.74
N VAL A 108 4.17 -4.80 -4.14
CA VAL A 108 3.54 -5.73 -5.12
C VAL A 108 3.22 -5.07 -6.45
N GLY A 109 3.43 -3.76 -6.58
CA GLY A 109 3.15 -3.04 -7.82
C GLY A 109 3.32 -1.53 -7.71
N TYR A 110 2.67 -0.84 -8.64
CA TYR A 110 2.61 0.63 -8.71
C TYR A 110 1.20 1.12 -8.97
N ILE A 111 0.98 2.37 -8.57
CA ILE A 111 -0.21 3.16 -8.85
C ILE A 111 0.20 4.56 -9.32
N ASP A 112 -0.51 5.10 -10.30
CA ASP A 112 -0.34 6.47 -10.80
C ASP A 112 -1.68 7.03 -11.34
N GLY A 113 -1.61 8.17 -12.03
CA GLY A 113 -2.76 8.84 -12.64
C GLY A 113 -3.47 8.04 -13.73
N VAL A 114 -2.88 6.94 -14.22
CA VAL A 114 -3.45 6.09 -15.29
C VAL A 114 -4.07 4.82 -14.74
N GLY A 115 -3.44 4.20 -13.74
CA GLY A 115 -3.89 2.90 -13.27
C GLY A 115 -3.11 2.29 -12.12
N ILE A 116 -3.36 1.00 -11.90
CA ILE A 116 -2.52 0.11 -11.10
C ILE A 116 -1.85 -0.89 -12.04
N THR A 117 -0.57 -1.15 -11.81
CA THR A 117 0.15 -2.29 -12.38
C THR A 117 0.70 -3.15 -11.25
N LEU A 118 0.13 -4.33 -11.07
CA LEU A 118 0.59 -5.35 -10.13
C LEU A 118 1.70 -6.18 -10.77
N ARG A 119 2.85 -6.24 -10.11
CA ARG A 119 3.97 -7.12 -10.48
C ARG A 119 3.88 -8.49 -9.79
N GLN A 120 3.25 -8.53 -8.62
CA GLN A 120 3.07 -9.75 -7.82
C GLN A 120 1.57 -9.89 -7.45
N PRO A 121 0.67 -10.13 -8.41
CA PRO A 121 -0.77 -10.24 -8.15
C PRO A 121 -1.12 -11.36 -7.15
N GLU A 122 -0.34 -12.44 -7.10
CA GLU A 122 -0.48 -13.54 -6.15
C GLU A 122 -0.32 -13.09 -4.70
N ARG A 123 0.60 -12.17 -4.41
CA ARG A 123 0.78 -11.59 -3.07
C ARG A 123 -0.41 -10.74 -2.64
N LEU A 124 -1.02 -10.03 -3.59
CA LEU A 124 -2.27 -9.33 -3.33
C LEU A 124 -3.42 -10.31 -3.06
N GLN A 125 -3.53 -11.39 -3.85
CA GLN A 125 -4.56 -12.40 -3.63
C GLN A 125 -4.41 -13.08 -2.26
N GLU A 126 -3.19 -13.40 -1.84
CA GLU A 126 -2.90 -13.91 -0.51
C GLU A 126 -3.37 -12.93 0.58
N TRP A 127 -3.02 -11.65 0.47
CA TRP A 127 -3.47 -10.60 1.39
C TRP A 127 -5.01 -10.51 1.48
N LEU A 128 -5.69 -10.55 0.34
CA LEU A 128 -7.15 -10.48 0.28
C LEU A 128 -7.82 -11.75 0.81
N SER A 129 -7.19 -12.91 0.60
CA SER A 129 -7.66 -14.20 1.11
C SER A 129 -7.62 -14.24 2.65
N ILE A 130 -6.48 -13.89 3.27
CA ILE A 130 -6.38 -13.82 4.74
C ILE A 130 -7.24 -12.72 5.36
N SER A 131 -7.70 -11.80 4.52
CA SER A 131 -8.61 -10.71 4.86
C SER A 131 -10.09 -11.03 4.66
N ASN A 132 -10.42 -12.23 4.14
CA ASN A 132 -11.78 -12.61 3.74
C ASN A 132 -12.42 -11.58 2.79
N ALA A 133 -11.63 -11.12 1.80
CA ALA A 133 -12.01 -10.07 0.85
C ALA A 133 -11.55 -10.41 -0.59
N LEU A 134 -11.38 -11.70 -0.90
CA LEU A 134 -10.88 -12.14 -2.22
C LEU A 134 -11.85 -11.78 -3.36
N ASP A 135 -13.15 -11.71 -3.08
CA ASP A 135 -14.21 -11.22 -3.98
C ASP A 135 -14.02 -9.76 -4.39
N THR A 136 -13.28 -8.98 -3.60
CA THR A 136 -12.96 -7.58 -3.89
C THR A 136 -11.76 -7.40 -4.80
N ALA A 137 -11.04 -8.48 -5.14
CA ALA A 137 -9.82 -8.41 -5.93
C ALA A 137 -10.04 -7.78 -7.32
N PRO A 138 -8.99 -7.15 -7.88
CA PRO A 138 -8.98 -6.76 -9.29
C PRO A 138 -9.15 -7.96 -10.22
N GLU A 139 -9.77 -7.74 -11.38
CA GLU A 139 -9.95 -8.78 -12.40
C GLU A 139 -8.62 -9.22 -13.06
N GLY A 140 -7.59 -8.39 -13.00
CA GLY A 140 -6.28 -8.67 -13.58
C GLY A 140 -5.15 -7.83 -12.97
N ALA A 141 -3.93 -8.10 -13.43
CA ALA A 141 -2.74 -7.41 -12.93
C ALA A 141 -2.66 -5.93 -13.35
N ILE A 142 -3.40 -5.53 -14.39
CA ILE A 142 -3.47 -4.16 -14.87
C ILE A 142 -4.89 -3.66 -14.63
N VAL A 143 -5.01 -2.57 -13.86
CA VAL A 143 -6.27 -1.86 -13.66
C VAL A 143 -6.11 -0.49 -14.28
N VAL A 144 -6.97 -0.15 -15.23
CA VAL A 144 -6.97 1.18 -15.89
C VAL A 144 -8.11 2.00 -15.31
N TRP A 145 -7.83 3.24 -14.94
CA TRP A 145 -8.89 4.18 -14.58
C TRP A 145 -9.68 4.49 -15.84
N ARG A 146 -10.99 4.20 -15.85
CA ARG A 146 -11.83 4.63 -16.96
C ARG A 146 -11.71 6.14 -17.09
N SER A 147 -11.10 6.61 -18.18
CA SER A 147 -11.20 8.00 -18.58
C SER A 147 -12.69 8.31 -18.76
N LYS A 148 -13.14 9.42 -18.15
CA LYS A 148 -14.47 9.95 -18.42
C LYS A 148 -14.60 10.35 -19.88
#